data_AF-S3CC90-F1
#
_entry.id   AF-S3CC90-F1
#
_cell.length_a   1.000
_cell.length_b   1.000
_cell.length_c   1.000
_cell.angle_alpha   90.00
_cell.angle_beta   90.00
_cell.angle_gamma   90.00
#
_symmetry.space_group_name_H-M   'P 1'
#
loop_
_entity.id
_entity.type
_entity.pdbx_description
1 polymer ?
#
loop_
_entity_poly.entity_id
_entity_poly.type
_entity_poly.pdbx_seq_one_letter_code
_entity_poly.pdbx_strand_id
1 'polypeptide(L)'
;MHGWHPRKVGHDELNLIKTLQRGRMYIASHPDFASPILLKLAFDDDDKPDMDHEVAVYQAVDGQGIAPAFYGHVLGNRGNSVGFITEYVSPTASATQRDYHGCLQALRSLHLYGISHGDAHIGNCLPRPGGTAVLVDFELAEFLSEDAPDAPAEYRRDLDIMQRFGVRYILKGETVIDRQIRGTNGP
;
A
#
# COMPACT_ATOMS: atom_id res chain seq x y z
N MET A 1 -14.34 0.95 10.33
CA MET A 1 -13.18 1.86 10.29
C MET A 1 -12.72 2.21 11.67
N HIS A 2 -11.63 1.55 12.09
CA HIS A 2 -10.88 1.88 13.29
C HIS A 2 -10.56 3.38 13.34
N GLY A 3 -10.86 4.03 14.47
CA GLY A 3 -10.69 5.47 14.67
C GLY A 3 -9.24 5.94 14.85
N TRP A 4 -8.25 5.14 14.47
CA TRP A 4 -6.84 5.52 14.53
C TRP A 4 -6.57 6.72 13.61
N HIS A 5 -5.62 7.58 13.97
CA HIS A 5 -5.31 8.86 13.33
C HIS A 5 -6.35 10.00 13.56
N PRO A 6 -5.92 11.18 14.08
CA PRO A 6 -6.83 12.27 14.46
C PRO A 6 -7.41 13.03 13.25
N ARG A 7 -6.69 13.07 12.13
CA ARG A 7 -7.17 13.77 10.92
C ARG A 7 -8.31 13.00 10.26
N LYS A 8 -9.41 13.70 10.01
CA LYS A 8 -10.56 13.27 9.23
C LYS A 8 -10.86 14.37 8.21
N VAL A 9 -11.03 14.01 6.94
CA VAL A 9 -11.26 14.96 5.83
C VAL A 9 -12.55 14.56 5.12
N GLY A 10 -13.47 15.50 4.89
CA GLY A 10 -14.66 15.26 4.09
C GLY A 10 -14.32 14.90 2.64
N HIS A 11 -15.01 13.92 2.07
CA HIS A 11 -14.82 13.54 0.66
C HIS A 11 -15.06 14.73 -0.30
N ASP A 12 -15.98 15.63 0.04
CA ASP A 12 -16.29 16.87 -0.68
C ASP A 12 -15.22 17.96 -0.57
N GLU A 13 -14.31 17.85 0.39
CA GLU A 13 -13.15 18.75 0.55
C GLU A 13 -11.99 18.37 -0.37
N LEU A 14 -12.00 17.16 -0.95
CA LEU A 14 -10.93 16.62 -1.78
C LEU A 14 -11.10 17.03 -3.24
N ASN A 15 -10.09 17.68 -3.81
CA ASN A 15 -10.04 17.95 -5.24
C ASN A 15 -9.36 16.79 -5.97
N LEU A 16 -10.15 15.98 -6.68
CA LEU A 16 -9.67 14.82 -7.44
C LEU A 16 -8.84 15.26 -8.67
N ILE A 17 -7.60 14.80 -8.73
CA ILE A 17 -6.65 15.08 -9.82
C ILE A 17 -6.71 13.98 -10.88
N LYS A 18 -6.67 12.72 -10.45
CA LYS A 18 -6.59 11.56 -11.35
C LYS A 18 -7.29 10.34 -10.75
N THR A 19 -8.06 9.63 -11.56
CA THR A 19 -8.58 8.30 -11.20
C THR A 19 -7.53 7.24 -11.49
N LEU A 20 -7.18 6.43 -10.50
CA LEU A 20 -6.29 5.28 -10.65
C LEU A 20 -7.10 3.99 -10.81
N GLN A 21 -8.09 3.79 -9.95
CA GLN A 21 -9.07 2.72 -10.04
C GLN A 21 -10.45 3.30 -9.75
N ARG A 22 -11.36 3.21 -10.72
CA ARG A 22 -12.69 3.80 -10.61
C ARG A 22 -13.43 3.23 -9.40
N GLY A 23 -13.87 4.10 -8.50
CA GLY A 23 -14.60 3.76 -7.28
C GLY A 23 -13.71 3.40 -6.08
N ARG A 24 -12.40 3.21 -6.25
CA ARG A 24 -11.51 2.72 -5.19
C ARG A 24 -10.28 3.58 -4.97
N MET A 25 -9.60 4.07 -6.01
CA MET A 25 -8.32 4.79 -5.85
C MET A 25 -8.21 6.04 -6.72
N TYR A 26 -7.77 7.13 -6.11
CA TYR A 26 -7.62 8.43 -6.75
C TYR A 26 -6.36 9.14 -6.26
N ILE A 27 -5.78 9.98 -7.11
CA ILE A 27 -4.87 11.04 -6.68
C ILE A 27 -5.72 12.27 -6.42
N ALA A 28 -5.56 12.89 -5.26
CA ALA A 28 -6.27 14.10 -4.89
C ALA A 28 -5.30 15.18 -4.38
N SER A 29 -5.82 16.39 -4.26
CA SER A 29 -5.18 17.51 -3.57
C SER A 29 -6.11 18.05 -2.51
N HIS A 30 -5.54 18.62 -1.45
CA HIS A 30 -6.26 19.29 -0.39
C HIS A 30 -5.35 20.34 0.28
N PRO A 31 -5.86 21.52 0.68
CA PRO A 31 -5.03 22.64 1.16
C PRO A 31 -4.08 22.29 2.32
N ASP A 32 -4.44 21.33 3.17
CA ASP A 32 -3.62 20.88 4.29
C ASP A 32 -2.37 20.06 3.89
N PHE A 33 -2.26 19.67 2.61
CA PHE A 33 -1.14 18.86 2.12
C PHE A 33 -0.35 19.63 1.06
N ALA A 34 0.96 19.74 1.27
CA ALA A 34 1.86 20.42 0.34
C ALA A 34 2.09 19.65 -0.97
N SER A 35 1.62 18.40 -1.08
CA SER A 35 1.79 17.53 -2.24
C SER A 35 0.53 16.71 -2.47
N PRO A 36 0.33 16.18 -3.70
CA PRO A 36 -0.76 15.27 -3.96
C PRO A 36 -0.78 14.09 -2.99
N ILE A 37 -1.98 13.60 -2.71
CA ILE A 37 -2.25 12.49 -1.80
C ILE A 37 -2.92 11.35 -2.55
N LEU A 38 -2.71 10.13 -2.06
CA LEU A 38 -3.44 8.96 -2.52
C LEU A 38 -4.69 8.80 -1.66
N LEU A 39 -5.84 8.71 -2.32
CA LEU A 39 -7.13 8.43 -1.74
C LEU A 39 -7.51 6.99 -2.06
N LYS A 40 -7.73 6.15 -1.03
CA LYS A 40 -8.31 4.81 -1.16
C LYS A 40 -9.69 4.79 -0.50
N LEU A 41 -10.71 4.32 -1.21
CA LEU A 41 -12.10 4.24 -0.78
C LEU A 41 -12.58 2.79 -0.77
N ALA A 42 -13.51 2.47 0.12
CA ALA A 42 -14.25 1.21 0.08
C ALA A 42 -15.17 1.25 -1.14
N PHE A 43 -15.22 0.16 -1.89
CA PHE A 43 -16.18 0.07 -2.99
C PHE A 43 -17.61 0.04 -2.45
N ASP A 44 -17.84 -0.71 -1.38
CA ASP A 44 -19.14 -0.84 -0.70
C ASP A 44 -19.00 -1.11 0.81
N ASP A 45 -20.04 -1.63 1.46
CA ASP A 45 -20.01 -1.97 2.89
C ASP A 45 -19.27 -3.29 3.17
N ASP A 46 -19.22 -4.21 2.19
CA ASP A 46 -18.60 -5.52 2.33
C ASP A 46 -17.06 -5.42 2.29
N ASP A 47 -16.52 -4.39 1.63
CA ASP A 47 -15.07 -4.07 1.60
C ASP A 47 -14.53 -3.43 2.89
N LYS A 48 -15.40 -2.96 3.79
CA LYS A 48 -14.96 -2.20 4.97
C LYS A 48 -14.06 -2.99 5.93
N PRO A 49 -14.29 -4.30 6.19
CA PRO A 49 -13.40 -5.10 7.02
C PRO A 49 -11.98 -5.17 6.46
N ASP A 50 -11.82 -5.39 5.15
CA ASP A 50 -10.51 -5.48 4.51
C ASP A 50 -9.73 -4.17 4.60
N MET A 51 -10.44 -3.04 4.48
CA MET A 51 -9.82 -1.73 4.67
C MET A 51 -9.50 -1.42 6.13
N ASP A 52 -10.34 -1.84 7.08
CA ASP A 52 -10.02 -1.72 8.51
C ASP A 52 -8.75 -2.49 8.87
N HIS A 53 -8.61 -3.66 8.26
CA HIS A 53 -7.44 -4.52 8.39
C HIS A 53 -6.20 -3.88 7.78
N GLU A 54 -6.29 -3.34 6.56
CA GLU A 54 -5.18 -2.60 5.94
C GLU A 54 -4.76 -1.39 6.79
N VAL A 55 -5.73 -0.65 7.35
CA VAL A 55 -5.45 0.48 8.27
C VAL A 55 -4.72 0.00 9.52
N ALA A 56 -5.03 -1.18 10.06
CA ALA A 56 -4.31 -1.75 11.20
C ALA A 56 -2.85 -2.05 10.86
N VAL A 57 -2.55 -2.47 9.62
CA VAL A 57 -1.17 -2.66 9.16
C VAL A 57 -0.45 -1.32 9.05
N TYR A 58 -1.06 -0.30 8.43
CA TYR A 58 -0.51 1.06 8.42
C TYR A 58 -0.22 1.58 9.84
N GLN A 59 -1.08 1.27 10.80
CA GLN A 59 -0.88 1.60 12.21
C GLN A 59 0.33 0.91 12.81
N ALA A 60 0.48 -0.40 12.56
CA ALA A 60 1.58 -1.19 13.12
C ALA A 60 2.96 -0.75 12.63
N VAL A 61 3.04 -0.24 11.39
CA VAL A 61 4.30 0.16 10.75
C VAL A 61 4.48 1.67 10.60
N ASP A 62 3.66 2.47 11.29
CA ASP A 62 3.70 3.93 11.20
C ASP A 62 5.08 4.49 11.59
N GLY A 63 5.57 5.43 10.77
CA GLY A 63 6.89 6.03 10.93
C GLY A 63 8.10 5.13 10.65
N GLN A 64 7.91 3.86 10.29
CA GLN A 64 9.01 2.90 10.08
C GLN A 64 9.58 2.91 8.65
N GLY A 65 8.94 3.66 7.74
CA GLY A 65 9.34 3.69 6.33
C GLY A 65 9.07 2.39 5.56
N ILE A 66 8.21 1.53 6.09
CA ILE A 66 7.78 0.26 5.45
C ILE A 66 6.58 0.50 4.52
N ALA A 67 5.68 1.39 4.89
CA ALA A 67 4.50 1.79 4.12
C ALA A 67 4.55 3.31 3.81
N PRO A 68 3.76 3.80 2.83
CA PRO A 68 3.52 5.24 2.67
C PRO A 68 3.01 5.86 3.97
N ALA A 69 3.32 7.14 4.22
CA ALA A 69 2.80 7.81 5.40
C ALA A 69 1.27 7.84 5.39
N PHE A 70 0.64 7.42 6.49
CA PHE A 70 -0.81 7.50 6.66
C PHE A 70 -1.19 8.91 7.09
N TYR A 71 -2.14 9.53 6.39
CA TYR A 71 -2.50 10.93 6.61
C TYR A 71 -3.86 11.16 7.25
N GLY A 72 -4.72 10.15 7.29
CA GLY A 72 -6.02 10.24 7.95
C GLY A 72 -7.12 9.50 7.21
N HIS A 73 -8.34 9.67 7.70
CA HIS A 73 -9.52 9.03 7.14
C HIS A 73 -10.35 9.98 6.33
N VAL A 74 -11.13 9.42 5.42
CA VAL A 74 -12.05 10.14 4.54
C VAL A 74 -13.46 9.94 5.08
N LEU A 75 -14.18 11.02 5.32
CA LEU A 75 -15.56 10.98 5.77
C LEU A 75 -16.51 11.14 4.57
N GLY A 76 -17.52 10.29 4.49
CA GLY A 76 -18.65 10.49 3.60
C GLY A 76 -19.62 11.55 4.14
N ASN A 77 -20.62 11.90 3.33
CA ASN A 77 -21.59 12.96 3.66
C ASN A 77 -22.40 12.70 4.96
N ARG A 78 -22.44 11.46 5.44
CA ARG A 78 -23.11 11.08 6.71
C ARG A 78 -22.16 11.07 7.91
N GLY A 79 -20.92 11.53 7.74
CA GLY A 79 -19.88 11.54 8.78
C GLY A 79 -19.27 10.17 9.07
N ASN A 80 -19.69 9.11 8.38
CA ASN A 80 -19.05 7.81 8.46
C ASN A 80 -17.75 7.79 7.66
N SER A 81 -16.76 7.04 8.12
CA SER A 81 -15.54 6.83 7.35
C SER A 81 -15.85 5.96 6.13
N VAL A 82 -15.31 6.36 4.97
CA VAL A 82 -15.51 5.70 3.67
C VAL A 82 -14.19 5.31 2.99
N GLY A 83 -13.06 5.67 3.60
CA GLY A 83 -11.74 5.41 3.07
C GLY A 83 -10.65 6.07 3.88
N PHE A 84 -9.45 6.11 3.33
CA PHE A 84 -8.28 6.74 3.94
C PHE A 84 -7.38 7.45 2.93
N ILE A 85 -6.46 8.25 3.47
CA ILE A 85 -5.51 9.06 2.74
C ILE A 85 -4.09 8.62 3.11
N THR A 86 -3.24 8.44 2.11
CA THR A 86 -1.80 8.22 2.30
C THR A 86 -0.96 9.17 1.45
N GLU A 87 0.33 9.19 1.71
CA GLU A 87 1.34 9.74 0.82
C GLU A 87 1.20 9.16 -0.60
N TYR A 88 1.13 10.05 -1.59
CA TYR A 88 1.27 9.64 -2.98
C TYR A 88 2.76 9.45 -3.32
N VAL A 89 3.19 8.19 -3.38
CA VAL A 89 4.53 7.84 -3.86
C VAL A 89 4.51 7.81 -5.39
N SER A 90 5.16 8.79 -6.01
CA SER A 90 5.20 8.89 -7.48
C SER A 90 5.94 7.70 -8.11
N PRO A 91 5.41 7.12 -9.19
CA PRO A 91 6.05 5.99 -9.86
C PRO A 91 7.41 6.41 -10.45
N THR A 92 8.40 5.52 -10.33
CA THR A 92 9.72 5.71 -10.93
C THR A 92 9.69 5.41 -12.43
N ALA A 93 10.25 6.27 -13.30
CA ALA A 93 10.18 6.07 -14.76
C ALA A 93 10.72 4.70 -15.26
N SER A 94 11.74 4.18 -14.58
CA SER A 94 12.34 2.87 -14.84
C SER A 94 12.64 2.22 -13.51
N ALA A 95 12.42 0.92 -13.39
CA ALA A 95 12.81 0.22 -12.18
C ALA A 95 14.07 -0.59 -12.40
N THR A 96 14.91 -0.53 -11.39
CA THR A 96 16.29 -0.93 -11.40
C THR A 96 16.50 -2.12 -10.47
N GLN A 97 17.66 -2.77 -10.57
CA GLN A 97 18.06 -3.77 -9.58
C GLN A 97 18.10 -3.18 -8.15
N ARG A 98 18.47 -1.90 -8.01
CA ARG A 98 18.48 -1.20 -6.73
C ARG A 98 17.07 -1.08 -6.14
N ASP A 99 16.08 -0.77 -6.97
CA ASP A 99 14.68 -0.67 -6.57
C ASP A 99 14.14 -2.01 -6.07
N TYR A 100 14.48 -3.09 -6.75
CA TYR A 100 14.13 -4.45 -6.33
C TYR A 100 14.75 -4.82 -4.98
N HIS A 101 16.02 -4.47 -4.72
CA HIS A 101 16.63 -4.67 -3.40
C HIS A 101 15.91 -3.88 -2.31
N GLY A 102 15.48 -2.66 -2.61
CA GLY A 102 14.64 -1.86 -1.71
C GLY A 102 13.33 -2.57 -1.35
N CYS A 103 12.64 -3.16 -2.33
CA CYS A 103 11.41 -3.92 -2.09
C CYS A 103 11.63 -5.14 -1.19
N LEU A 104 12.69 -5.91 -1.42
CA LEU A 104 13.03 -7.04 -0.56
C LEU A 104 13.34 -6.59 0.88
N GLN A 105 14.01 -5.45 1.03
CA GLN A 105 14.32 -4.90 2.35
C GLN A 105 13.06 -4.42 3.08
N ALA A 106 12.14 -3.74 2.38
CA ALA A 106 10.86 -3.33 2.96
C ALA A 106 10.04 -4.54 3.41
N LEU A 107 10.00 -5.61 2.60
CA LEU A 107 9.30 -6.85 2.91
C LEU A 107 9.89 -7.59 4.12
N ARG A 108 11.22 -7.70 4.19
CA ARG A 108 11.87 -8.25 5.37
C ARG A 108 11.62 -7.40 6.61
N SER A 109 11.56 -6.09 6.46
CA SER A 109 11.25 -5.19 7.56
C SER A 109 9.81 -5.41 8.05
N LEU A 110 8.84 -5.58 7.16
CA LEU A 110 7.46 -5.95 7.52
C LEU A 110 7.41 -7.26 8.32
N HIS A 111 8.16 -8.30 7.89
CA HIS A 111 8.23 -9.58 8.60
C HIS A 111 8.79 -9.46 10.03
N LEU A 112 9.68 -8.49 10.29
CA LEU A 112 10.19 -8.22 11.66
C LEU A 112 9.11 -7.65 12.60
N TYR A 113 8.02 -7.10 12.06
CA TYR A 113 6.86 -6.64 12.85
C TYR A 113 5.83 -7.75 13.07
N GLY A 114 6.15 -9.00 12.70
CA GLY A 114 5.20 -10.10 12.85
C GLY A 114 4.11 -10.10 11.78
N ILE A 115 4.34 -9.50 10.62
CA ILE A 115 3.30 -9.29 9.59
C ILE A 115 3.74 -9.92 8.27
N SER A 116 2.97 -10.86 7.71
CA SER A 116 3.09 -11.25 6.30
C SER A 116 2.25 -10.31 5.44
N HIS A 117 2.65 -10.10 4.19
CA HIS A 117 1.88 -9.26 3.26
C HIS A 117 0.77 -10.04 2.57
N GLY A 118 0.98 -11.34 2.27
CA GLY A 118 0.00 -12.20 1.62
C GLY A 118 -0.12 -12.02 0.10
N ASP A 119 0.33 -10.87 -0.43
CA ASP A 119 0.39 -10.54 -1.86
C ASP A 119 1.67 -9.76 -2.23
N ALA A 120 2.81 -10.20 -1.68
CA ALA A 120 4.09 -9.52 -1.81
C ALA A 120 4.73 -9.68 -3.22
N HIS A 121 4.20 -9.00 -4.22
CA HIS A 121 4.84 -8.89 -5.54
C HIS A 121 5.29 -7.45 -5.84
N ILE A 122 6.15 -7.29 -6.86
CA ILE A 122 6.76 -6.00 -7.24
C ILE A 122 5.75 -4.92 -7.69
N GLY A 123 4.48 -5.28 -7.87
CA GLY A 123 3.40 -4.33 -8.16
C GLY A 123 2.94 -3.60 -6.91
N ASN A 124 2.99 -4.29 -5.76
CA ASN A 124 2.63 -3.78 -4.44
C ASN A 124 3.86 -3.21 -3.70
N CYS A 125 4.92 -2.89 -4.44
CA CYS A 125 6.09 -2.22 -3.95
C CYS A 125 6.36 -0.94 -4.74
N LEU A 126 6.55 0.17 -4.03
CA LEU A 126 6.82 1.49 -4.60
C LEU A 126 8.24 1.92 -4.24
N PRO A 127 9.18 1.86 -5.21
CA PRO A 127 10.54 2.31 -5.00
C PRO A 127 10.62 3.84 -4.78
N ARG A 128 11.60 4.26 -3.99
CA ARG A 128 11.90 5.65 -3.69
C ARG A 128 13.31 6.02 -4.15
N PRO A 129 13.57 7.32 -4.42
CA PRO A 129 14.94 7.80 -4.65
C PRO A 129 15.89 7.34 -3.54
N GLY A 130 17.09 6.91 -3.93
CA GLY A 130 18.08 6.38 -2.98
C GLY A 130 18.04 4.86 -2.80
N GLY A 131 17.06 4.16 -3.39
CA GLY A 131 16.99 2.70 -3.41
C GLY A 131 16.26 2.07 -2.23
N THR A 132 15.56 2.86 -1.42
CA THR A 132 14.57 2.36 -0.47
C THR A 132 13.25 2.11 -1.19
N ALA A 133 12.31 1.40 -0.57
CA ALA A 133 10.97 1.23 -1.10
C ALA A 133 9.95 1.13 0.03
N VAL A 134 8.67 1.29 -0.30
CA VAL A 134 7.54 1.03 0.59
C VAL A 134 6.60 0.01 -0.03
N LEU A 135 5.88 -0.71 0.81
CA LEU A 135 4.84 -1.67 0.44
C LEU A 135 3.46 -1.02 0.52
N VAL A 136 2.53 -1.51 -0.29
CA VAL A 136 1.14 -1.04 -0.35
C VAL A 136 0.20 -2.21 -0.52
N ASP A 137 -1.10 -1.98 -0.35
CA ASP A 137 -2.15 -2.97 -0.55
C ASP A 137 -2.09 -4.14 0.44
N PHE A 138 -2.28 -3.80 1.72
CA PHE A 138 -2.17 -4.77 2.83
C PHE A 138 -3.48 -5.51 3.14
N GLU A 139 -4.43 -5.56 2.21
CA GLU A 139 -5.74 -6.21 2.42
C GLU A 139 -5.61 -7.69 2.75
N LEU A 140 -4.58 -8.36 2.20
CA LEU A 140 -4.28 -9.78 2.42
C LEU A 140 -3.18 -10.02 3.46
N ALA A 141 -2.75 -8.98 4.17
CA ALA A 141 -1.71 -9.13 5.18
C ALA A 141 -2.20 -9.99 6.36
N GLU A 142 -1.30 -10.62 7.10
CA GLU A 142 -1.67 -11.33 8.32
C GLU A 142 -0.73 -10.98 9.46
N PHE A 143 -1.30 -10.70 10.64
CA PHE A 143 -0.54 -10.58 11.88
C PHE A 143 -0.29 -11.97 12.42
N LEU A 144 0.97 -12.40 12.36
CA LEU A 144 1.40 -13.72 12.78
C LEU A 144 1.95 -13.63 14.20
N SER A 145 1.45 -14.48 15.10
CA SER A 145 2.04 -14.59 16.44
C SER A 145 3.43 -15.23 16.36
N GLU A 146 4.30 -14.91 17.33
CA GLU A 146 5.64 -15.50 17.41
C GLU A 146 5.60 -17.04 17.47
N ASP A 147 4.53 -17.59 18.06
CA ASP A 147 4.31 -19.04 18.20
C ASP A 147 3.52 -19.65 17.02
N ALA A 148 3.13 -18.87 16.01
CA ALA A 148 2.39 -19.39 14.88
C ALA A 148 3.29 -20.36 14.09
N PRO A 149 2.91 -21.65 13.97
CA PRO A 149 3.75 -22.65 13.31
C PRO A 149 4.01 -22.31 11.83
N ASP A 150 3.09 -21.55 11.22
CA ASP A 150 3.13 -21.18 9.81
C ASP A 150 3.80 -19.82 9.54
N ALA A 151 4.20 -19.05 10.57
CA ALA A 151 4.81 -17.74 10.36
C ALA A 151 6.04 -17.78 9.43
N PRO A 152 6.99 -18.72 9.59
CA PRO A 152 8.11 -18.85 8.65
C PRO A 152 7.69 -19.30 7.24
N ALA A 153 6.54 -19.97 7.10
CA ALA A 153 6.03 -20.39 5.81
C ALA A 153 5.44 -19.21 5.01
N GLU A 154 4.63 -18.36 5.66
CA GLU A 154 4.05 -17.18 5.01
C GLU A 154 5.13 -16.14 4.63
N TYR A 155 6.11 -15.88 5.50
CA TYR A 155 7.22 -14.98 5.17
C TYR A 155 8.05 -15.49 3.99
N ARG A 156 8.25 -16.81 3.92
CA ARG A 156 8.95 -17.43 2.80
C ARG A 156 8.12 -17.36 1.51
N ARG A 157 6.80 -17.55 1.59
CA ARG A 157 5.88 -17.40 0.45
C ARG A 157 5.95 -15.99 -0.12
N ASP A 158 5.90 -14.97 0.74
CA ASP A 158 6.06 -13.56 0.35
C ASP A 158 7.39 -13.33 -0.40
N LEU A 159 8.51 -13.79 0.18
CA LEU A 159 9.84 -13.63 -0.42
C LEU A 159 9.96 -14.35 -1.76
N ASP A 160 9.42 -15.57 -1.87
CA ASP A 160 9.44 -16.37 -3.09
C ASP A 160 8.62 -15.72 -4.21
N ILE A 161 7.44 -15.17 -3.90
CA ILE A 161 6.60 -14.44 -4.85
C ILE A 161 7.35 -13.19 -5.33
N MET A 162 7.84 -12.35 -4.42
CA MET A 162 8.58 -11.14 -4.75
C MET A 162 9.77 -11.45 -5.68
N GLN A 163 10.51 -12.52 -5.40
CA GLN A 163 11.64 -12.97 -6.21
C GLN A 163 11.25 -13.43 -7.62
N ARG A 164 10.20 -14.25 -7.74
CA ARG A 164 9.72 -14.73 -9.06
C ARG A 164 9.33 -13.58 -9.98
N PHE A 165 8.68 -12.55 -9.44
CA PHE A 165 8.31 -11.37 -10.21
C PHE A 165 9.52 -10.46 -10.48
N GLY A 166 10.42 -10.27 -9.51
CA GLY A 166 11.63 -9.46 -9.65
C GLY A 166 12.58 -9.93 -10.75
N VAL A 167 12.73 -11.25 -10.93
CA VAL A 167 13.59 -11.82 -12.00
C VAL A 167 13.03 -11.51 -13.40
N ARG A 168 11.71 -11.64 -13.61
CA ARG A 168 11.07 -11.25 -14.89
C ARG A 168 11.21 -9.75 -15.16
N TYR A 169 11.19 -8.98 -14.10
CA TYR A 169 11.20 -7.54 -14.12
C TYR A 169 12.56 -6.96 -14.54
N ILE A 170 13.65 -7.51 -14.01
CA ILE A 170 15.02 -7.11 -14.39
C ILE A 170 15.33 -7.57 -15.83
N LEU A 171 14.84 -8.75 -16.24
CA LEU A 171 15.16 -9.33 -17.55
C LEU A 171 14.40 -8.68 -18.73
N LYS A 172 13.27 -8.02 -18.50
CA LYS A 172 12.43 -7.46 -19.58
C LYS A 172 12.60 -5.96 -19.85
N GLY A 173 13.27 -5.20 -18.98
CA GLY A 173 13.46 -3.75 -19.18
C GLY A 173 12.14 -2.94 -19.24
N GLU A 174 11.05 -3.48 -18.70
CA GLU A 174 9.72 -2.84 -18.75
C GLU A 174 9.68 -1.61 -17.82
N THR A 175 9.40 -0.43 -18.41
CA THR A 175 9.21 0.84 -17.70
C THR A 175 7.99 0.77 -16.77
N VAL A 176 8.10 1.34 -15.56
CA VAL A 176 7.04 1.35 -14.53
C VAL A 176 6.02 2.44 -14.84
N ILE A 177 5.34 2.34 -15.97
CA ILE A 177 4.34 3.32 -16.38
C ILE A 177 3.02 2.57 -16.57
N ASP A 178 2.44 2.12 -15.44
CA ASP A 178 0.98 1.87 -15.21
C ASP A 178 0.68 0.95 -13.99
N ARG A 179 1.45 1.03 -12.89
CA ARG A 179 1.39 -0.02 -11.84
C ARG A 179 0.55 0.27 -10.61
N GLN A 180 -0.07 1.45 -10.53
CA GLN A 180 -1.08 1.76 -9.52
C GLN A 180 -2.52 1.60 -10.04
N ILE A 181 -2.69 1.18 -11.31
CA ILE A 181 -3.97 1.14 -12.03
C ILE A 181 -4.55 -0.28 -12.10
N ARG A 182 -3.74 -1.31 -11.91
CA ARG A 182 -4.20 -2.70 -11.95
C ARG A 182 -4.37 -3.19 -10.52
N GLY A 183 -5.53 -2.88 -9.93
CA GLY A 183 -6.14 -3.80 -8.98
C GLY A 183 -6.10 -5.19 -9.60
N THR A 184 -5.69 -6.16 -8.79
CA THR A 184 -5.41 -7.55 -9.15
C THR A 184 -6.59 -8.17 -9.91
N ASN A 185 -6.55 -8.12 -11.24
CA ASN A 185 -7.17 -9.19 -12.02
C ASN A 185 -6.16 -10.35 -12.00
N GLY A 186 -6.25 -11.17 -10.96
CA GLY A 186 -5.62 -12.49 -10.95
C GLY A 186 -6.14 -13.33 -12.13
N PRO A 187 -5.36 -14.31 -12.61
CA PRO A 187 -5.94 -15.48 -13.27
C PRO A 187 -6.81 -16.29 -12.27
#